data_AF-A0A382P923-F1
#
_entry.id   AF-A0A382P923-F1
#
_cell.length_a   1.000
_cell.length_b   1.000
_cell.length_c   1.000
_cell.angle_alpha   90.00
_cell.angle_beta   90.00
_cell.angle_gamma   90.00
#
_symmetry.space_group_name_H-M   'P 1'
#
loop_
_entity.id
_entity.type
_entity.pdbx_description
1 polymer ?
#
loop_
_entity_poly.entity_id
_entity_poly.type
_entity_poly.pdbx_seq_one_letter_code
_entity_poly.pdbx_strand_id
1 'polypeptide(L)'
;MKTHFQALAALFMGLVLPASAGPLKIYLLVGQSNMQGHAAERTLEHLGMDPKTAPLLKAIRNADGTAKLQRDVWISSIEPSLESGEKHGRLTVGYGAGGREPKIGPELTFGITMQNHVGEPILLIKTSWGGKSLNTDFRPPSAGPYEFNQQQLENFKKRGKDVAEARKEKTERTGVYYRLMLE
;
A
#
# COMPACT_ATOMS: atom_id res chain seq x y z
N MET A 1 74.54 12.44 6.96
CA MET A 1 73.39 12.03 7.80
C MET A 1 72.12 12.19 6.99
N LYS A 2 71.50 11.09 6.54
CA LYS A 2 70.18 11.10 5.91
C LYS A 2 69.22 10.37 6.85
N THR A 3 68.31 11.12 7.46
CA THR A 3 67.26 10.58 8.33
C THR A 3 66.12 10.09 7.46
N HIS A 4 65.87 8.78 7.45
CA HIS A 4 64.71 8.18 6.83
C HIS A 4 63.52 8.24 7.80
N PHE A 5 62.49 9.00 7.45
CA PHE A 5 61.19 8.97 8.11
C PHE A 5 60.39 7.82 7.48
N GLN A 6 60.17 6.72 8.21
CA GLN A 6 59.22 5.70 7.79
C GLN A 6 57.83 6.08 8.32
N ALA A 7 56.92 6.40 7.41
CA ALA A 7 55.51 6.56 7.73
C ALA A 7 54.87 5.16 7.83
N LEU A 8 54.42 4.80 9.03
CA LEU A 8 53.67 3.56 9.26
C LEU A 8 52.20 3.81 8.89
N ALA A 9 51.79 3.36 7.71
CA ALA A 9 50.38 3.33 7.31
C ALA A 9 49.70 2.13 7.99
N ALA A 10 48.93 2.38 9.04
CA ALA A 10 48.10 1.36 9.67
C ALA A 10 46.85 1.12 8.80
N LEU A 11 46.85 0.01 8.07
CA LEU A 11 45.69 -0.47 7.32
C LEU A 11 44.68 -1.08 8.31
N PHE A 12 43.72 -0.28 8.77
CA PHE A 12 42.56 -0.80 9.50
C PHE A 12 41.66 -1.56 8.51
N MET A 13 41.91 -2.86 8.38
CA MET A 13 40.98 -3.78 7.72
C MET A 13 39.79 -3.98 8.67
N GLY A 14 38.79 -3.11 8.54
CA GLY A 14 37.56 -3.19 9.31
C GLY A 14 36.88 -4.53 9.05
N LEU A 15 36.69 -5.31 10.10
CA LEU A 15 35.93 -6.55 10.07
C LEU A 15 34.47 -6.20 9.72
N VAL A 16 34.11 -6.31 8.44
CA VAL A 16 32.71 -6.19 8.01
C VAL A 16 32.01 -7.48 8.43
N LEU A 17 31.43 -7.47 9.62
CA LEU A 17 30.53 -8.54 10.02
C LEU A 17 29.30 -8.47 9.10
N PRO A 18 28.96 -9.54 8.37
CA PRO A 18 27.72 -9.55 7.61
C PRO A 18 26.58 -9.46 8.62
N ALA A 19 25.85 -8.35 8.59
CA ALA A 19 24.59 -8.24 9.31
C ALA A 19 23.66 -9.31 8.72
N SER A 20 23.40 -10.37 9.49
CA SER A 20 22.37 -11.33 9.15
C SER A 20 21.03 -10.60 9.26
N ALA A 21 20.52 -10.14 8.11
CA ALA A 21 19.22 -9.52 8.05
C ALA A 21 18.17 -10.56 8.45
N GLY A 22 17.34 -10.25 9.45
CA GLY A 22 16.19 -11.05 9.79
C GLY A 22 15.21 -11.17 8.62
N PRO A 23 14.21 -12.07 8.70
CA PRO A 23 13.21 -12.19 7.65
C PRO A 23 12.47 -10.87 7.43
N LEU A 24 12.31 -10.47 6.16
CA LEU A 24 11.59 -9.26 5.78
C LEU A 24 10.13 -9.37 6.25
N LYS A 25 9.66 -8.35 6.99
CA LYS A 25 8.26 -8.26 7.40
C LYS A 25 7.44 -7.62 6.28
N ILE A 26 6.45 -8.36 5.79
CA ILE A 26 5.58 -7.96 4.69
C ILE A 26 4.16 -7.77 5.22
N TYR A 27 3.54 -6.64 4.89
CA TYR A 27 2.15 -6.33 5.24
C TYR A 27 1.30 -6.19 3.97
N LEU A 28 0.23 -6.97 3.89
CA LEU A 28 -0.74 -6.90 2.80
C LEU A 28 -1.84 -5.90 3.16
N LEU A 29 -1.94 -4.83 2.38
CA LEU A 29 -2.95 -3.77 2.52
C LEU A 29 -4.01 -3.96 1.44
N VAL A 30 -5.09 -4.66 1.81
CA VAL A 30 -6.14 -5.09 0.88
C VAL A 30 -7.46 -4.41 1.21
N GLY A 31 -8.18 -3.95 0.18
CA GLY A 31 -9.54 -3.47 0.38
C GLY A 31 -10.07 -2.63 -0.77
N GLN A 32 -11.10 -1.83 -0.46
CA GLN A 32 -11.73 -0.94 -1.43
C GLN A 32 -11.26 0.53 -1.31
N SER A 33 -12.12 1.50 -1.67
CA SER A 33 -11.79 2.93 -1.77
C SER A 33 -11.07 3.52 -0.54
N ASN A 34 -11.45 3.14 0.68
CA ASN A 34 -10.80 3.65 1.89
C ASN A 34 -9.39 3.09 2.10
N MET A 35 -9.14 1.83 1.71
CA MET A 35 -7.77 1.26 1.68
C MET A 35 -6.95 1.85 0.53
N GLN A 36 -7.60 2.06 -0.63
CA GLN A 36 -6.96 2.71 -1.76
C GLN A 36 -6.48 4.11 -1.40
N GLY A 37 -7.27 4.85 -0.62
CA GLY A 37 -6.90 6.15 -0.06
C GLY A 37 -7.36 7.31 -0.93
N HIS A 38 -8.35 8.05 -0.47
CA HIS A 38 -8.93 9.18 -1.21
C HIS A 38 -8.70 10.54 -0.55
N ALA A 39 -7.98 10.58 0.57
CA ALA A 39 -7.61 11.84 1.21
C ALA A 39 -6.55 12.54 0.38
N ALA A 40 -6.77 13.81 0.03
CA ALA A 40 -5.78 14.61 -0.68
C ALA A 40 -4.60 14.93 0.23
N GLU A 41 -3.38 14.96 -0.30
CA GLU A 41 -2.16 15.26 0.46
C GLU A 41 -2.26 16.59 1.24
N ARG A 42 -2.86 17.62 0.64
CA ARG A 42 -3.10 18.93 1.28
C ARG A 42 -3.89 18.85 2.59
N THR A 43 -4.64 17.77 2.84
CA THR A 43 -5.38 17.60 4.09
C THR A 43 -4.48 17.29 5.28
N LEU A 44 -3.25 16.84 5.06
CA LEU A 44 -2.28 16.50 6.12
C LEU A 44 -2.00 17.65 7.08
N GLU A 45 -2.15 18.90 6.64
CA GLU A 45 -1.90 20.09 7.46
C GLU A 45 -2.80 20.16 8.70
N HIS A 46 -3.98 19.54 8.63
CA HIS A 46 -4.91 19.48 9.75
C HIS A 46 -4.37 18.61 10.91
N LEU A 47 -3.44 17.68 10.64
CA LEU A 47 -2.73 16.95 11.71
C LEU A 47 -1.87 17.89 12.57
N GLY A 48 -1.47 19.05 12.06
CA GLY A 48 -0.71 20.03 12.84
C GLY A 48 -1.56 20.83 13.83
N MET A 49 -2.89 20.78 13.70
CA MET A 49 -3.82 21.58 14.51
C MET A 49 -4.09 20.97 15.90
N ASP A 50 -3.88 19.66 16.06
CA ASP A 50 -3.97 18.96 17.36
C ASP A 50 -2.55 18.59 17.83
N PRO A 51 -2.12 19.01 19.04
CA PRO A 51 -0.83 18.63 19.62
C PRO A 51 -0.57 17.11 19.63
N LYS A 52 -1.62 16.28 19.70
CA LYS A 52 -1.52 14.81 19.70
C LYS A 52 -1.13 14.24 18.34
N THR A 53 -1.53 14.90 17.25
CA THR A 53 -1.25 14.42 15.88
C THR A 53 -0.16 15.22 15.17
N ALA A 54 0.27 16.36 15.73
CA ALA A 54 1.39 17.15 15.22
C ALA A 54 2.72 16.35 15.06
N PRO A 55 3.08 15.40 15.96
CA PRO A 55 4.25 14.55 15.74
C PRO A 55 4.15 13.68 14.48
N LEU A 56 2.94 13.25 14.11
CA LEU A 56 2.72 12.46 12.89
C LEU A 56 2.95 13.31 11.64
N LEU A 57 2.52 14.58 11.63
CA LEU A 57 2.82 15.49 10.53
C LEU A 57 4.33 15.70 10.36
N LYS A 58 5.08 15.84 11.46
CA LYS A 58 6.56 15.93 11.45
C LYS A 58 7.23 14.65 10.95
N ALA A 59 6.59 13.49 11.10
CA ALA A 59 7.09 12.23 10.55
C ALA A 59 6.84 12.11 9.03
N ILE A 60 5.81 12.79 8.52
CA ILE A 60 5.41 12.78 7.10
C ILE A 60 6.15 13.83 6.28
N ARG A 61 6.49 14.99 6.85
CA ARG A 61 7.14 16.11 6.13
C ARG A 61 8.59 16.34 6.60
N ASN A 62 9.42 16.81 5.68
CA ASN A 62 10.72 17.40 5.99
C ASN A 62 10.53 18.80 6.62
N ALA A 63 11.61 19.37 7.13
CA ALA A 63 11.59 20.70 7.75
C ALA A 63 11.18 21.83 6.77
N ASP A 64 11.42 21.64 5.47
CA ASP A 64 11.01 22.56 4.40
C ASP A 64 9.54 22.36 3.95
N GLY A 65 8.81 21.43 4.58
CA GLY A 65 7.43 21.11 4.25
C GLY A 65 7.23 20.07 3.14
N THR A 66 8.29 19.64 2.47
CA THR A 66 8.21 18.60 1.42
C THR A 66 7.90 17.22 2.00
N ALA A 67 7.30 16.34 1.20
CA ALA A 67 7.00 14.98 1.63
C ALA A 67 8.28 14.16 1.88
N LYS A 68 8.34 13.50 3.03
CA LYS A 68 9.50 12.72 3.47
C LYS A 68 9.44 11.29 2.92
N LEU A 69 10.55 10.87 2.31
CA LEU A 69 10.79 9.46 1.98
C LEU A 69 11.13 8.68 3.25
N GLN A 70 10.35 7.65 3.57
CA GLN A 70 10.60 6.77 4.70
C GLN A 70 11.74 5.81 4.36
N ARG A 71 12.78 5.78 5.19
CA ARG A 71 14.03 5.06 4.90
C ARG A 71 13.81 3.55 4.87
N ASP A 72 13.04 3.05 5.83
CA ASP A 72 12.92 1.62 6.14
C ASP A 72 11.55 1.05 5.74
N VAL A 73 10.80 1.76 4.88
CA VAL A 73 9.51 1.29 4.36
C VAL A 73 9.53 1.32 2.84
N TRP A 74 9.38 0.13 2.26
CA TRP A 74 9.13 -0.06 0.85
C TRP A 74 7.65 -0.32 0.62
N ILE A 75 7.15 0.07 -0.54
CA ILE A 75 5.77 -0.17 -0.94
C ILE A 75 5.72 -0.56 -2.41
N SER A 76 4.90 -1.56 -2.71
CA SER A 76 4.33 -1.85 -4.01
C SER A 76 2.82 -1.59 -3.89
N SER A 77 2.24 -0.84 -4.83
CA SER A 77 0.81 -0.52 -4.84
C SER A 77 0.27 -0.63 -6.25
N ILE A 78 -0.87 -1.30 -6.39
CA ILE A 78 -1.61 -1.30 -7.65
C ILE A 78 -2.04 0.14 -7.99
N GLU A 79 -1.75 0.57 -9.21
CA GLU A 79 -2.12 1.87 -9.77
C GLU A 79 -2.56 1.67 -11.23
N PRO A 80 -3.84 1.39 -11.47
CA PRO A 80 -4.35 1.10 -12.81
C PRO A 80 -4.24 2.27 -13.80
N SER A 81 -3.95 3.49 -13.32
CA SER A 81 -3.71 4.63 -14.20
C SER A 81 -2.30 4.69 -14.79
N LEU A 82 -1.36 3.88 -14.29
CA LEU A 82 -0.03 3.70 -14.87
C LEU A 82 -0.06 2.56 -15.90
N GLU A 83 0.76 2.68 -16.95
CA GLU A 83 0.93 1.63 -17.96
C GLU A 83 1.44 0.32 -17.34
N SER A 84 2.32 0.41 -16.34
CA SER A 84 2.81 -0.74 -15.57
C SER A 84 1.73 -1.40 -14.70
N GLY A 85 0.61 -0.71 -14.42
CA GLY A 85 -0.41 -1.16 -13.46
C GLY A 85 0.02 -1.11 -11.99
N GLU A 86 1.27 -0.71 -11.71
CA GLU A 86 1.89 -0.73 -10.39
C GLU A 86 2.76 0.51 -10.17
N LYS A 87 2.69 1.06 -8.96
CA LYS A 87 3.60 2.08 -8.43
C LYS A 87 4.36 1.50 -7.24
N HIS A 88 5.69 1.57 -7.29
CA HIS A 88 6.55 1.05 -6.22
C HIS A 88 7.70 1.99 -5.86
N GLY A 89 8.25 1.83 -4.66
CA GLY A 89 9.41 2.57 -4.18
C GLY A 89 9.45 2.66 -2.67
N ARG A 90 10.20 3.64 -2.15
CA ARG A 90 10.12 3.99 -0.73
C ARG A 90 8.79 4.69 -0.44
N LEU A 91 8.25 4.45 0.75
CA LEU A 91 7.00 5.06 1.17
C LEU A 91 7.16 6.58 1.29
N THR A 92 6.22 7.29 0.70
CA THR A 92 5.98 8.73 0.81
C THR A 92 4.50 8.97 0.49
N VAL A 93 4.06 10.22 0.36
CA VAL A 93 2.72 10.56 -0.12
C VAL A 93 2.49 10.11 -1.58
N GLY A 94 1.24 10.08 -2.02
CA GLY A 94 0.91 9.82 -3.42
C GLY A 94 0.81 8.35 -3.81
N TYR A 95 0.71 7.43 -2.84
CA TYR A 95 0.29 6.05 -3.09
C TYR A 95 -1.23 5.87 -2.94
N GLY A 96 -2.00 6.93 -2.69
CA GLY A 96 -3.46 6.90 -2.70
C GLY A 96 -4.05 6.67 -4.10
N ALA A 97 -5.37 6.69 -4.20
CA ALA A 97 -6.09 6.58 -5.47
C ALA A 97 -5.69 7.68 -6.46
N GLY A 98 -5.43 7.30 -7.71
CA GLY A 98 -5.15 8.22 -8.82
C GLY A 98 -6.18 9.36 -8.98
N GLY A 99 -5.79 10.39 -9.74
CA GLY A 99 -6.60 11.59 -9.96
C GLY A 99 -5.75 12.82 -10.23
N ARG A 100 -6.37 14.01 -10.12
CA ARG A 100 -5.72 15.29 -10.43
C ARG A 100 -4.70 15.76 -9.39
N GLU A 101 -4.82 15.30 -8.15
CA GLU A 101 -3.91 15.65 -7.05
C GLU A 101 -3.41 14.39 -6.34
N PRO A 102 -2.20 14.41 -5.74
CA PRO A 102 -1.71 13.30 -4.94
C PRO A 102 -2.65 13.00 -3.77
N LYS A 103 -2.94 11.72 -3.59
CA LYS A 103 -3.74 11.23 -2.48
C LYS A 103 -2.93 10.29 -1.60
N ILE A 104 -3.45 10.08 -0.40
CA ILE A 104 -2.92 9.19 0.61
C ILE A 104 -4.01 8.23 1.07
N GLY A 105 -3.60 7.03 1.44
CA GLY A 105 -4.41 6.09 2.19
C GLY A 105 -3.79 5.76 3.54
N PRO A 106 -4.30 4.71 4.20
CA PRO A 106 -3.75 4.25 5.47
C PRO A 106 -2.30 3.75 5.36
N GLU A 107 -1.79 3.45 4.15
CA GLU A 107 -0.41 2.97 3.97
C GLU A 107 0.63 3.93 4.55
N LEU A 108 0.39 5.24 4.46
CA LEU A 108 1.35 6.26 4.84
C LEU A 108 1.61 6.22 6.35
N THR A 109 0.56 6.37 7.15
CA THR A 109 0.68 6.43 8.60
C THR A 109 0.92 5.05 9.21
N PHE A 110 0.38 3.99 8.60
CA PHE A 110 0.69 2.62 8.97
C PHE A 110 2.17 2.32 8.80
N GLY A 111 2.75 2.57 7.62
CA GLY A 111 4.16 2.31 7.35
C GLY A 111 5.10 3.09 8.27
N ILE A 112 4.82 4.38 8.47
CA ILE A 112 5.58 5.25 9.41
C ILE A 112 5.53 4.71 10.84
N THR A 113 4.38 4.23 11.28
CA THR A 113 4.22 3.67 12.62
C THR A 113 4.95 2.33 12.74
N MET A 114 4.81 1.47 11.73
CA MET A 114 5.36 0.12 11.75
C MET A 114 6.88 0.11 11.64
N GLN A 115 7.53 0.98 10.86
CA GLN A 115 9.00 1.03 10.86
C GLN A 115 9.57 1.36 12.25
N ASN A 116 8.91 2.23 13.02
CA ASN A 116 9.36 2.59 14.37
C ASN A 116 9.11 1.47 15.38
N HIS A 117 7.99 0.76 15.21
CA HIS A 117 7.63 -0.37 16.07
C HIS A 117 8.53 -1.59 15.81
N VAL A 118 8.85 -1.84 14.54
CA VAL A 118 9.61 -3.01 14.08
C VAL A 118 11.12 -2.79 14.20
N GLY A 119 11.61 -1.57 13.95
CA GLY A 119 13.03 -1.23 14.01
C GLY A 119 13.89 -1.79 12.87
N GLU A 120 13.27 -2.38 11.85
CA GLU A 120 13.89 -3.04 10.69
C GLU A 120 13.13 -2.68 9.41
N PRO A 121 13.72 -2.85 8.21
CA PRO A 121 13.02 -2.64 6.95
C PRO A 121 11.74 -3.47 6.83
N ILE A 122 10.68 -2.87 6.30
CA ILE A 122 9.39 -3.52 6.02
C ILE A 122 8.95 -3.28 4.57
N LEU A 123 8.12 -4.19 4.04
CA LEU A 123 7.46 -4.06 2.74
C LEU A 123 5.94 -3.98 2.91
N LEU A 124 5.33 -2.99 2.29
CA LEU A 124 3.89 -2.90 2.12
C LEU A 124 3.53 -3.37 0.70
N ILE A 125 2.57 -4.28 0.58
CA ILE A 125 1.98 -4.65 -0.70
C ILE A 125 0.52 -4.20 -0.66
N LYS A 126 0.17 -3.20 -1.46
CA LYS A 126 -1.16 -2.58 -1.47
C LYS A 126 -1.95 -2.96 -2.71
N THR A 127 -2.88 -3.89 -2.53
CA THR A 127 -3.78 -4.41 -3.57
C THR A 127 -5.20 -3.93 -3.27
N SER A 128 -5.54 -2.73 -3.73
CA SER A 128 -6.80 -2.08 -3.39
C SER A 128 -7.42 -1.34 -4.55
N TRP A 129 -8.75 -1.41 -4.66
CA TRP A 129 -9.51 -0.84 -5.78
C TRP A 129 -10.84 -0.24 -5.31
N GLY A 130 -11.18 0.95 -5.75
CA GLY A 130 -12.47 1.57 -5.46
C GLY A 130 -13.68 0.73 -5.90
N GLY A 131 -14.76 0.76 -5.12
CA GLY A 131 -16.06 0.19 -5.49
C GLY A 131 -16.11 -1.34 -5.53
N LYS A 132 -15.24 -2.03 -4.79
CA LYS A 132 -15.21 -3.50 -4.68
C LYS A 132 -15.87 -3.98 -3.39
N SER A 133 -16.47 -5.16 -3.47
CA SER A 133 -17.21 -5.80 -2.39
C SER A 133 -16.57 -7.12 -1.97
N LEU A 134 -16.72 -7.46 -0.69
CA LEU A 134 -16.37 -8.79 -0.20
C LEU A 134 -17.30 -9.87 -0.77
N ASN A 135 -18.58 -9.53 -0.95
CA ASN A 135 -19.60 -10.47 -1.42
C ASN A 135 -19.32 -11.01 -2.83
N THR A 136 -18.70 -10.22 -3.71
CA THR A 136 -18.47 -10.58 -5.12
C THR A 136 -17.01 -10.50 -5.49
N ASP A 137 -16.39 -9.33 -5.40
CA ASP A 137 -15.09 -9.05 -6.01
C ASP A 137 -13.95 -9.78 -5.27
N PHE A 138 -13.96 -9.74 -3.94
CA PHE A 138 -12.98 -10.40 -3.07
C PHE A 138 -13.48 -11.75 -2.51
N ARG A 139 -14.50 -12.36 -3.11
CA ARG A 139 -15.01 -13.66 -2.66
C ARG A 139 -13.96 -14.75 -2.93
N PRO A 140 -13.47 -15.48 -1.91
CA PRO A 140 -12.48 -16.52 -2.12
C PRO A 140 -13.11 -17.77 -2.76
N PRO A 141 -12.34 -18.58 -3.52
CA PRO A 141 -12.83 -19.84 -4.08
C PRO A 141 -13.39 -20.80 -3.04
N SER A 142 -12.84 -20.80 -1.82
CA SER A 142 -13.30 -21.64 -0.69
C SER A 142 -14.71 -21.30 -0.20
N ALA A 143 -15.25 -20.13 -0.55
CA ALA A 143 -16.64 -19.79 -0.24
C ALA A 143 -17.64 -20.43 -1.23
N GLY A 144 -17.16 -21.14 -2.26
CA GLY A 144 -17.99 -21.74 -3.29
C GLY A 144 -18.61 -20.71 -4.25
N PRO A 145 -19.44 -21.19 -5.20
CA PRO A 145 -20.11 -20.35 -6.19
C PRO A 145 -20.94 -19.23 -5.58
N TYR A 146 -21.22 -18.20 -6.39
CA TYR A 146 -22.14 -17.14 -5.97
C TYR A 146 -23.58 -17.67 -5.90
N GLU A 147 -24.20 -17.57 -4.73
CA GLU A 147 -25.60 -17.94 -4.54
C GLU A 147 -26.51 -16.70 -4.67
N PHE A 148 -27.51 -16.81 -5.55
CA PHE A 148 -28.49 -15.74 -5.76
C PHE A 148 -29.68 -15.93 -4.84
N ASN A 149 -30.06 -14.88 -4.13
CA ASN A 149 -31.31 -14.89 -3.38
C ASN A 149 -32.52 -14.54 -4.27
N GLN A 150 -33.72 -14.86 -3.78
CA GLN A 150 -34.97 -14.64 -4.50
C GLN A 150 -35.16 -13.17 -4.89
N GLN A 151 -34.83 -12.24 -3.98
CA GLN A 151 -35.00 -10.80 -4.21
C GLN A 151 -34.09 -10.26 -5.32
N GLN A 152 -32.86 -10.77 -5.45
CA GLN A 152 -31.97 -10.41 -6.55
C GLN A 152 -32.54 -10.85 -7.91
N LEU A 153 -33.09 -12.06 -7.97
CA LEU A 153 -33.70 -12.59 -9.20
C LEU A 153 -34.95 -11.80 -9.59
N GLU A 154 -35.79 -11.45 -8.62
CA GLU A 154 -36.95 -10.59 -8.83
C GLU A 154 -36.54 -9.20 -9.30
N ASN A 155 -35.48 -8.62 -8.73
CA ASN A 155 -34.96 -7.33 -9.14
C ASN A 155 -34.41 -7.34 -10.57
N PHE A 156 -33.81 -8.45 -11.04
CA PHE A 156 -33.43 -8.58 -12.44
C PHE A 156 -34.64 -8.58 -13.36
N LYS A 157 -35.69 -9.35 -13.03
CA LYS A 157 -36.94 -9.39 -13.79
C LYS A 157 -37.62 -8.02 -13.84
N LYS A 158 -37.73 -7.32 -12.71
CA LYS A 158 -38.32 -5.96 -12.63
C LYS A 158 -37.58 -4.93 -13.47
N ARG A 159 -36.27 -5.12 -13.67
CA ARG A 159 -35.42 -4.26 -14.51
C ARG A 159 -35.41 -4.68 -15.99
N GLY A 160 -36.21 -5.68 -16.37
CA GLY A 160 -36.23 -6.22 -17.74
C GLY A 160 -34.93 -6.92 -18.14
N LYS A 161 -34.09 -7.35 -17.18
CA LYS A 161 -32.85 -8.08 -17.48
C LYS A 161 -33.11 -9.56 -17.72
N ASP A 162 -32.40 -10.15 -18.67
CA ASP A 162 -32.30 -11.60 -18.80
C ASP A 162 -31.62 -12.19 -17.55
N VAL A 163 -32.29 -13.14 -16.90
CA VAL A 163 -31.83 -13.72 -15.64
C VAL A 163 -30.64 -14.66 -15.84
N ALA A 164 -30.59 -15.39 -16.96
CA ALA A 164 -29.49 -16.30 -17.26
C ALA A 164 -28.21 -15.52 -17.56
N GLU A 165 -28.32 -14.44 -18.34
CA GLU A 165 -27.21 -13.54 -18.63
C GLU A 165 -26.71 -12.85 -17.35
N ALA A 166 -27.61 -12.29 -16.54
CA ALA A 166 -27.23 -11.62 -15.29
C ALA A 166 -26.54 -12.58 -14.30
N ARG A 167 -26.92 -13.87 -14.29
CA ARG A 167 -26.25 -14.91 -13.49
C ARG A 167 -24.86 -15.20 -14.01
N LYS A 168 -24.69 -15.30 -15.33
CA LYS A 168 -23.39 -15.53 -15.98
C LYS A 168 -22.43 -14.37 -15.68
N GLU A 169 -22.84 -13.13 -15.94
CA GLU A 169 -22.02 -11.93 -15.67
C GLU A 169 -21.55 -11.88 -14.22
N LYS A 170 -22.47 -12.15 -13.28
CA LYS A 170 -22.15 -12.13 -11.85
C LYS A 170 -21.18 -13.22 -11.46
N THR A 171 -21.30 -14.41 -12.06
CA THR A 171 -20.39 -15.53 -11.83
C THR A 171 -19.00 -15.20 -12.33
N GLU A 172 -18.87 -14.67 -13.56
CA GLU A 172 -17.60 -14.26 -14.16
C GLU A 172 -16.88 -13.17 -13.34
N ARG A 173 -17.64 -12.23 -12.78
CA ARG A 173 -17.10 -11.18 -11.91
C ARG A 173 -16.72 -11.66 -10.51
N THR A 174 -17.18 -12.83 -10.09
CA THR A 174 -16.96 -13.31 -8.73
C THR A 174 -15.50 -13.73 -8.51
N GLY A 175 -14.90 -13.20 -7.45
CA GLY A 175 -13.54 -13.48 -7.04
C GLY A 175 -12.46 -12.91 -7.96
N VAL A 176 -12.79 -12.07 -8.95
CA VAL A 176 -11.79 -11.50 -9.87
C VAL A 176 -10.72 -10.74 -9.11
N TYR A 177 -11.11 -9.89 -8.16
CA TYR A 177 -10.16 -9.09 -7.38
C TYR A 177 -9.49 -9.89 -6.27
N TYR A 178 -10.10 -10.99 -5.81
CA TYR A 178 -9.41 -11.96 -4.98
C TYR A 178 -8.22 -12.58 -5.72
N ARG A 179 -8.39 -12.92 -7.01
CA ARG A 179 -7.29 -13.49 -7.82
C ARG A 179 -6.22 -12.45 -8.15
N LEU A 180 -6.64 -11.25 -8.59
CA LEU A 180 -5.71 -10.15 -8.87
C LEU A 180 -4.91 -9.69 -7.64
N MET A 181 -5.40 -9.94 -6.42
CA MET A 181 -4.65 -9.67 -5.19
C MET A 181 -3.48 -10.64 -5.00
N LEU A 182 -3.56 -11.85 -5.57
CA LEU A 182 -2.58 -12.93 -5.38
C LEU A 182 -1.56 -13.03 -6.52
N GLU A 183 -1.84 -12.40 -7.66
CA GLU A 183 -0.95 -12.30 -8.83
C GLU A 183 0.06 -11.17 -8.65
#